data_AF-A0A435A089-F1
#
_entry.id   AF-A0A435A089-F1
#
_cell.length_a   1.000
_cell.length_b   1.000
_cell.length_c   1.000
_cell.angle_alpha   90.00
_cell.angle_beta   90.00
_cell.angle_gamma   90.00
#
_symmetry.space_group_name_H-M   'P 1'
#
loop_
_entity.id
_entity.type
_entity.pdbx_description
1 polymer ?
#
loop_
_entity_poly.entity_id
_entity_poly.type
_entity_poly.pdbx_seq_one_letter_code
_entity_poly.pdbx_strand_id
1 'polypeptide(L)'
;PGLMNDDAIYIRKIEFDTGRYRLATDVSAFGLRIEMASDSRPNPFRETDLRLYALTRDGLRLVLDGLVVDSFGGEGDASCAGSFHSSKASLSMRSASHRGYRDITVVERRDTDEPAPDKNGECQPHPGKPVKRTYRLRFDGSRYPVPAALKASEP
;
A
#
# COMPACT_ATOMS: atom_id res chain seq x y z
N PRO A 1 15.16 -16.05 -4.11
CA PRO A 1 16.46 -15.64 -3.55
C PRO A 1 16.68 -14.14 -3.82
N GLY A 2 16.97 -13.34 -2.79
CA GLY A 2 17.05 -11.88 -2.91
C GLY A 2 15.73 -11.12 -2.78
N LEU A 3 14.74 -11.69 -2.07
CA LEU A 3 13.47 -11.03 -1.69
C LEU A 3 13.52 -10.49 -0.24
N MET A 4 14.72 -10.37 0.32
CA MET A 4 14.98 -9.77 1.63
C MET A 4 16.47 -9.44 1.66
N ASN A 5 16.80 -8.16 1.48
CA ASN A 5 18.20 -7.70 1.33
C ASN A 5 18.61 -6.68 2.41
N ASP A 6 17.76 -6.46 3.41
CA ASP A 6 17.99 -5.51 4.50
C ASP A 6 17.72 -6.21 5.83
N ASP A 7 18.69 -6.22 6.74
CA ASP A 7 18.52 -6.77 8.10
C ASP A 7 17.67 -5.86 8.99
N ALA A 8 17.34 -4.65 8.53
CA ALA A 8 16.51 -3.68 9.24
C ALA A 8 15.02 -3.66 8.82
N ILE A 9 14.66 -4.17 7.63
CA ILE A 9 13.27 -4.25 7.16
C ILE A 9 12.89 -5.71 6.90
N TYR A 10 11.85 -6.18 7.56
CA TYR A 10 11.44 -7.59 7.49
C TYR A 10 9.96 -7.76 7.18
N ILE A 11 9.62 -8.90 6.58
CA ILE A 11 8.22 -9.30 6.40
C ILE A 11 7.63 -9.61 7.77
N ARG A 12 6.73 -8.74 8.21
CA ARG A 12 6.02 -8.87 9.48
C ARG A 12 4.77 -9.74 9.36
N LYS A 13 4.07 -9.69 8.22
CA LYS A 13 2.82 -10.42 8.01
C LYS A 13 2.59 -10.73 6.54
N ILE A 14 1.98 -11.87 6.27
CA ILE A 14 1.39 -12.20 4.96
C ILE A 14 -0.04 -12.66 5.19
N GLU A 15 -1.01 -12.13 4.45
CA GLU A 15 -2.42 -12.51 4.58
C GLU A 15 -3.18 -12.41 3.26
N PHE A 16 -4.25 -13.19 3.13
CA PHE A 16 -5.18 -13.03 2.00
C PHE A 16 -6.01 -11.75 2.17
N ASP A 17 -6.14 -10.99 1.08
CA ASP A 17 -7.08 -9.87 1.00
C ASP A 17 -8.49 -10.39 0.67
N THR A 18 -9.48 -9.96 1.45
CA THR A 18 -10.88 -10.40 1.31
C THR A 18 -11.71 -9.52 0.36
N GLY A 19 -11.07 -8.66 -0.41
CA GLY A 19 -11.67 -7.77 -1.39
C GLY A 19 -12.30 -8.51 -2.57
N ARG A 20 -13.38 -7.96 -3.11
CA ARG A 20 -14.10 -8.54 -4.27
C ARG A 20 -13.48 -8.08 -5.59
N TYR A 21 -12.41 -8.74 -6.01
CA TYR A 21 -11.71 -8.42 -7.26
C TYR A 21 -12.26 -9.20 -8.45
N ARG A 22 -13.45 -8.81 -8.94
CA ARG A 22 -13.97 -9.37 -10.18
C ARG A 22 -13.39 -8.61 -11.37
N LEU A 23 -12.43 -9.24 -12.08
CA LEU A 23 -11.69 -8.64 -13.19
C LEU A 23 -12.47 -8.69 -14.50
N ALA A 24 -13.22 -9.77 -14.75
CA ALA A 24 -14.12 -9.91 -15.89
C ALA A 24 -15.41 -10.62 -15.45
N THR A 25 -16.30 -10.95 -16.38
CA THR A 25 -17.54 -11.68 -16.05
C THR A 25 -17.24 -13.05 -15.42
N ASP A 26 -16.22 -13.73 -15.92
CA ASP A 26 -15.81 -15.09 -15.56
C ASP A 26 -14.40 -15.16 -14.94
N VAL A 27 -13.76 -14.02 -14.68
CA VAL A 27 -12.42 -13.94 -14.07
C VAL A 27 -12.48 -13.18 -12.76
N SER A 28 -12.18 -13.88 -11.67
CA SER A 28 -11.98 -13.30 -10.34
C SER A 28 -10.50 -13.32 -9.98
N ALA A 29 -10.09 -12.45 -9.06
CA ALA A 29 -8.78 -12.48 -8.43
C ALA A 29 -8.92 -12.57 -6.92
N PHE A 30 -7.91 -13.13 -6.28
CA PHE A 30 -7.69 -12.96 -4.84
C PHE A 30 -6.49 -12.04 -4.64
N GLY A 31 -6.46 -11.36 -3.50
CA GLY A 31 -5.32 -10.54 -3.13
C GLY A 31 -4.43 -11.21 -2.09
N LEU A 32 -3.16 -10.87 -2.12
CA LEU A 32 -2.18 -11.16 -1.07
C LEU A 32 -1.68 -9.81 -0.53
N ARG A 33 -1.75 -9.62 0.78
CA ARG A 33 -1.12 -8.51 1.48
C ARG A 33 0.18 -8.98 2.10
N ILE A 34 1.25 -8.22 1.89
CA ILE A 34 2.54 -8.44 2.53
C ILE A 34 2.86 -7.17 3.30
N GLU A 35 2.95 -7.29 4.63
CA GLU A 35 3.37 -6.21 5.51
C GLU A 35 4.86 -6.33 5.76
N MET A 36 5.60 -5.26 5.47
CA MET A 36 7.00 -5.07 5.79
C MET A 36 7.12 -3.99 6.87
N ALA A 37 8.07 -4.16 7.79
CA ALA A 37 8.30 -3.19 8.86
C ALA A 37 9.76 -3.16 9.29
N SER A 38 10.14 -2.06 9.94
CA SER A 38 11.37 -1.95 10.72
C SER A 38 11.07 -1.72 12.21
N ASP A 39 12.02 -2.05 13.07
CA ASP A 39 11.93 -1.80 14.52
C ASP A 39 12.58 -0.47 14.95
N SER A 40 13.04 0.33 14.00
CA SER A 40 13.68 1.62 14.27
C SER A 40 12.65 2.61 14.84
N ARG A 41 12.86 3.01 16.10
CA ARG A 41 12.05 4.05 16.75
C ARG A 41 12.26 5.44 16.18
N PRO A 42 13.50 5.92 15.92
CA PRO A 42 13.68 7.24 15.33
C PRO A 42 13.29 7.27 13.86
N ASN A 43 13.39 6.16 13.13
CA ASN A 43 13.05 6.07 11.71
C ASN A 43 12.08 4.93 11.44
N PRO A 44 10.82 5.02 11.92
CA PRO A 44 9.88 3.93 11.76
C PRO A 44 9.54 3.72 10.30
N PHE A 45 9.37 2.46 9.92
CA PHE A 45 8.89 2.06 8.61
C PHE A 45 7.85 0.96 8.77
N ARG A 46 6.72 1.11 8.08
CA ARG A 46 5.72 0.08 7.89
C ARG A 46 5.04 0.29 6.55
N GLU A 47 4.98 -0.76 5.75
CA GLU A 47 4.34 -0.73 4.44
C GLU A 47 3.57 -2.03 4.26
N THR A 48 2.35 -1.95 3.71
CA THR A 48 1.60 -3.12 3.26
C THR A 48 1.35 -2.99 1.77
N ASP A 49 1.93 -3.90 0.99
CA ASP A 49 1.64 -4.01 -0.43
C ASP A 49 0.52 -5.02 -0.70
N LEU A 50 -0.28 -4.72 -1.72
CA LEU A 50 -1.29 -5.61 -2.26
C LEU A 50 -0.83 -6.15 -3.61
N ARG A 51 -0.88 -7.48 -3.75
CA ARG A 51 -0.74 -8.19 -5.01
C ARG A 51 -2.04 -8.85 -5.37
N LEU A 52 -2.41 -8.85 -6.65
CA LEU A 52 -3.62 -9.53 -7.14
C LEU A 52 -3.25 -10.66 -8.08
N TYR A 53 -3.82 -11.83 -7.83
CA TYR A 53 -3.67 -13.03 -8.66
C TYR A 53 -5.00 -13.36 -9.31
N ALA A 54 -5.07 -13.20 -10.63
CA ALA A 54 -6.22 -13.62 -11.43
C ALA A 54 -6.29 -15.15 -11.49
N LEU A 55 -7.48 -15.67 -11.21
CA LEU A 55 -7.85 -17.07 -11.36
C LEU A 55 -8.30 -17.27 -12.81
N THR A 56 -7.43 -17.83 -13.64
CA THR A 56 -7.74 -18.18 -15.04
C THR A 56 -7.90 -19.69 -15.18
N ARG A 57 -8.38 -20.14 -16.34
CA ARG A 57 -8.46 -21.58 -16.64
C ARG A 57 -7.10 -22.27 -16.64
N ASP A 58 -6.06 -21.52 -16.99
CA ASP A 58 -4.69 -22.02 -17.14
C ASP A 58 -3.84 -21.85 -15.87
N GLY A 59 -4.42 -21.30 -14.79
CA GLY A 59 -3.78 -21.17 -13.48
C GLY A 59 -3.87 -19.78 -12.86
N LEU A 60 -2.88 -19.45 -12.02
CA LEU A 60 -2.77 -18.16 -11.34
C LEU A 60 -1.90 -17.21 -12.16
N ARG A 61 -2.42 -16.00 -12.43
CA ARG A 61 -1.65 -14.93 -13.07
C ARG A 61 -1.53 -13.74 -12.13
N LEU A 62 -0.31 -13.33 -11.81
CA LEU A 62 -0.05 -12.07 -11.12
C LEU A 62 -0.39 -10.89 -12.03
N VAL A 63 -1.39 -10.10 -11.65
CA VAL A 63 -1.94 -9.01 -12.47
C VAL A 63 -1.80 -7.64 -11.82
N LEU A 64 -1.61 -7.57 -10.50
CA LEU A 64 -1.17 -6.37 -9.78
C LEU A 64 -0.01 -6.81 -8.89
N ASP A 65 1.15 -6.16 -9.03
CA ASP A 65 2.37 -6.59 -8.36
C ASP A 65 2.93 -5.44 -7.54
N GLY A 66 2.53 -5.38 -6.27
CA GLY A 66 3.06 -4.42 -5.29
C GLY A 66 2.44 -3.02 -5.40
N LEU A 67 1.18 -2.88 -4.98
CA LEU A 67 0.55 -1.58 -4.75
C LEU A 67 0.44 -1.31 -3.25
N VAL A 68 1.02 -0.20 -2.77
CA VAL A 68 0.93 0.21 -1.37
C VAL A 68 -0.52 0.53 -1.00
N VAL A 69 -1.07 -0.23 -0.05
CA VAL A 69 -2.45 -0.06 0.48
C VAL A 69 -2.50 0.50 1.90
N ASP A 70 -1.41 0.38 2.65
CA ASP A 70 -1.21 1.02 3.95
C ASP A 70 0.27 1.36 4.07
N SER A 71 0.61 2.56 4.56
CA SER A 71 1.99 2.87 4.92
C SER A 71 2.06 3.82 6.11
N PHE A 72 3.18 3.74 6.82
CA PHE A 72 3.57 4.65 7.87
C PHE A 72 5.09 4.79 7.87
N GLY A 73 5.58 6.02 8.03
CA GLY A 73 6.99 6.26 8.25
C GLY A 73 7.26 7.70 8.69
N GLY A 74 8.52 8.01 8.90
CA GLY A 74 8.94 9.33 9.35
C GLY A 74 10.30 9.31 10.00
N GLU A 75 10.62 10.44 10.62
CA GLU A 75 11.82 10.63 11.41
C GLU A 75 11.44 11.35 12.71
N GLY A 76 12.01 10.93 13.83
CA GLY A 76 11.80 11.57 15.12
C GLY A 76 12.94 11.30 16.09
N ASP A 77 12.85 11.94 17.25
CA ASP A 77 13.85 11.88 18.32
C ASP A 77 13.76 10.61 19.21
N ALA A 78 12.93 9.64 18.80
CA ALA A 78 12.56 8.43 19.54
C ALA A 78 11.80 8.66 20.88
N SER A 79 11.39 9.88 21.17
CA SER A 79 10.65 10.26 22.38
C SER A 79 9.30 10.94 22.08
N CYS A 80 9.28 11.96 21.22
CA CYS A 80 8.08 12.69 20.84
C CYS A 80 8.27 13.47 19.53
N ALA A 81 9.26 14.36 19.45
CA ALA A 81 9.35 15.30 18.36
C ALA A 81 9.73 14.61 17.05
N GLY A 82 9.05 14.93 15.95
CA GLY A 82 9.35 14.34 14.66
C GLY A 82 8.43 14.80 13.54
N SER A 83 8.61 14.19 12.38
CA SER A 83 7.77 14.36 11.20
C SER A 83 7.38 12.99 10.66
N PHE A 84 6.08 12.70 10.66
CA PHE A 84 5.53 11.42 10.28
C PHE A 84 4.52 11.56 9.16
N HIS A 85 4.40 10.51 8.37
CA HIS A 85 3.41 10.39 7.32
C HIS A 85 2.77 9.01 7.33
N SER A 86 1.51 8.96 6.93
CA SER A 86 0.80 7.71 6.71
C SER A 86 -0.03 7.78 5.45
N SER A 87 -0.29 6.62 4.85
CA SER A 87 -1.22 6.52 3.74
C SER A 87 -2.12 5.30 3.86
N LYS A 88 -3.33 5.40 3.31
CA LYS A 88 -4.25 4.29 3.12
C LYS A 88 -4.83 4.36 1.72
N ALA A 89 -4.81 3.24 1.00
CA ALA A 89 -5.42 3.13 -0.32
C ALA A 89 -6.51 2.06 -0.34
N SER A 90 -7.63 2.40 -0.99
CA SER A 90 -8.75 1.50 -1.23
C SER A 90 -8.96 1.28 -2.72
N LEU A 91 -9.33 0.06 -3.10
CA LEU A 91 -9.52 -0.34 -4.49
C LEU A 91 -10.99 -0.59 -4.78
N SER A 92 -11.44 -0.24 -5.98
CA SER A 92 -12.76 -0.60 -6.48
C SER A 92 -12.72 -0.94 -7.96
N MET A 93 -13.42 -2.01 -8.33
CA MET A 93 -13.53 -2.45 -9.72
C MET A 93 -14.53 -1.57 -10.47
N ARG A 94 -14.12 -1.01 -11.61
CA ARG A 94 -15.01 -0.23 -12.47
C ARG A 94 -15.82 -1.13 -13.41
N SER A 95 -16.84 -0.55 -14.05
CA SER A 95 -17.54 -1.17 -15.18
C SER A 95 -16.70 -1.10 -16.47
N ALA A 96 -16.01 0.02 -16.69
CA ALA A 96 -15.08 0.19 -17.80
C ALA A 96 -13.96 -0.86 -17.73
N SER A 97 -13.58 -1.38 -18.90
CA SER A 97 -12.59 -2.44 -19.03
C SER A 97 -11.61 -2.12 -20.16
N HIS A 98 -10.37 -2.58 -20.02
CA HIS A 98 -9.34 -2.51 -21.06
C HIS A 98 -8.68 -3.87 -21.17
N ARG A 99 -8.40 -4.31 -22.40
CA ARG A 99 -7.63 -5.53 -22.67
C ARG A 99 -8.19 -6.77 -21.94
N GLY A 100 -9.51 -6.84 -21.79
CA GLY A 100 -10.22 -7.97 -21.17
C GLY A 100 -10.54 -7.83 -19.68
N TYR A 101 -9.87 -6.94 -18.94
CA TYR A 101 -10.14 -6.74 -17.51
C TYR A 101 -10.68 -5.35 -17.18
N ARG A 102 -11.49 -5.28 -16.13
CA ARG A 102 -12.05 -4.06 -15.55
C ARG A 102 -10.95 -3.15 -15.04
N ASP A 103 -11.12 -1.86 -15.23
CA ASP A 103 -10.24 -0.88 -14.62
C ASP A 103 -10.40 -0.87 -13.10
N ILE A 104 -9.34 -0.48 -12.40
CA ILE A 104 -9.34 -0.32 -10.95
C ILE A 104 -9.27 1.17 -10.64
N THR A 105 -10.19 1.66 -9.80
CA THR A 105 -10.03 2.96 -9.15
C THR A 105 -9.34 2.74 -7.82
N VAL A 106 -8.25 3.46 -7.59
CA VAL A 106 -7.53 3.50 -6.31
C VAL A 106 -7.77 4.86 -5.70
N VAL A 107 -8.29 4.90 -4.47
CA VAL A 107 -8.44 6.13 -3.69
C VAL A 107 -7.47 6.07 -2.54
N GLU A 108 -6.49 6.96 -2.58
CA GLU A 108 -5.47 7.13 -1.55
C GLU A 108 -5.81 8.34 -0.68
N ARG A 109 -5.66 8.17 0.63
CA ARG A 109 -5.60 9.25 1.60
C ARG A 109 -4.21 9.25 2.22
N ARG A 110 -3.58 10.42 2.28
CA ARG A 110 -2.32 10.67 2.98
C ARG A 110 -2.55 11.65 4.12
N ASP A 111 -1.95 11.35 5.25
CA ASP A 111 -1.97 12.17 6.46
C ASP A 111 -0.52 12.43 6.88
N THR A 112 -0.26 13.60 7.46
CA THR A 112 1.04 13.96 8.05
C THR A 112 0.82 14.43 9.48
N ASP A 113 1.82 14.26 10.33
CA ASP A 113 1.80 14.72 11.71
C ASP A 113 3.20 15.16 12.14
N GLU A 114 3.28 16.28 12.84
CA GLU A 114 4.54 16.83 13.38
C GLU A 114 4.45 16.95 14.90
N PRO A 115 4.36 15.83 15.63
CA PRO A 115 4.15 15.86 17.07
C PRO A 115 5.30 16.59 17.79
N ALA A 116 4.98 17.25 18.90
CA ALA A 116 5.94 17.95 19.74
C ALA A 116 5.48 18.00 21.21
N PRO A 117 6.41 18.08 22.18
CA PRO A 117 6.05 18.28 23.57
C PRO A 117 5.40 19.64 23.80
N ASP A 118 4.34 19.69 24.59
CA ASP A 118 3.78 20.94 25.09
C ASP A 118 4.56 21.49 26.30
N LYS A 119 4.02 22.55 26.93
CA LYS A 119 4.66 23.20 28.09
C LYS A 119 4.77 22.28 29.32
N ASN A 120 3.97 21.22 29.39
CA ASN A 120 3.98 20.24 30.47
C ASN A 120 4.83 19.00 30.11
N GLY A 121 5.41 18.98 28.91
CA GLY A 121 6.16 17.83 28.39
C GLY A 121 5.27 16.71 27.84
N GLU A 122 3.97 16.93 27.68
CA GLU A 122 3.08 15.95 27.05
C GLU A 122 3.20 16.04 25.54
N CYS A 123 3.30 14.89 24.87
CA CYS A 123 3.45 14.84 23.41
C CYS A 123 2.09 15.11 22.73
N GLN A 124 1.99 16.25 22.04
CA GLN A 124 0.77 16.65 21.34
C GLN A 124 0.91 16.43 19.84
N PRO A 125 -0.11 15.89 19.16
CA PRO A 125 -0.12 15.78 17.70
C PRO A 125 -0.33 17.15 17.05
N HIS A 126 0.28 17.35 15.90
CA HIS A 126 0.11 18.53 15.06
C HIS A 126 -0.19 18.08 13.62
N PRO A 127 -1.42 17.61 13.36
CA PRO A 127 -1.76 17.01 12.08
C PRO A 127 -1.78 18.05 10.98
N GLY A 128 -1.17 17.70 9.85
CA GLY A 128 -1.27 18.47 8.62
C GLY A 128 -2.64 18.32 7.96
N LYS A 129 -2.85 19.04 6.86
CA LYS A 129 -4.06 18.89 6.05
C LYS A 129 -4.01 17.56 5.28
N PRO A 130 -5.02 16.68 5.45
CA PRO A 130 -5.06 15.43 4.71
C PRO A 130 -5.14 15.65 3.20
N VAL A 131 -4.43 14.83 2.45
CA VAL A 131 -4.44 14.86 0.98
C VAL A 131 -5.14 13.62 0.45
N LYS A 132 -6.04 13.81 -0.51
CA LYS A 132 -6.72 12.71 -1.20
C LYS A 132 -6.28 12.67 -2.66
N ARG A 133 -5.89 11.49 -3.14
CA ARG A 133 -5.53 11.24 -4.54
C ARG A 133 -6.35 10.10 -5.09
N THR A 134 -6.68 10.17 -6.38
CA THR A 134 -7.43 9.11 -7.07
C THR A 134 -6.67 8.70 -8.32
N TYR A 135 -6.46 7.41 -8.47
CA TYR A 135 -5.76 6.82 -9.59
C TYR A 135 -6.70 5.87 -10.34
N ARG A 136 -6.50 5.75 -11.65
CA ARG A 136 -7.18 4.76 -12.49
C ARG A 136 -6.15 3.84 -13.09
N LEU A 137 -6.16 2.59 -12.67
CA LEU A 137 -5.31 1.56 -13.25
C LEU A 137 -6.07 0.90 -14.38
N ARG A 138 -5.46 0.91 -15.58
CA ARG A 138 -5.97 0.22 -16.75
C ARG A 138 -5.11 -0.99 -16.99
N PHE A 139 -5.75 -2.14 -17.25
CA PHE A 139 -5.01 -3.35 -17.57
C PHE A 139 -4.33 -3.19 -18.93
N ASP A 140 -3.03 -3.44 -18.99
CA ASP A 140 -2.23 -3.25 -20.22
C ASP A 140 -2.26 -4.48 -21.16
N GLY A 141 -2.87 -5.59 -20.72
CA GLY A 141 -2.86 -6.89 -21.38
C GLY A 141 -2.02 -7.93 -20.62
N SER A 142 -1.20 -7.48 -19.68
CA SER A 142 -0.45 -8.33 -18.77
C SER A 142 -0.62 -8.02 -17.30
N ARG A 143 -0.58 -6.74 -16.92
CA ARG A 143 -0.69 -6.29 -15.53
C ARG A 143 -1.42 -4.95 -15.45
N TYR A 144 -1.76 -4.54 -14.24
CA TYR A 144 -2.13 -3.18 -13.90
C TYR A 144 -0.84 -2.43 -13.56
N PRO A 145 -0.43 -1.45 -14.37
CA PRO A 145 0.73 -0.64 -14.04
C PRO A 145 0.46 0.17 -12.76
N VAL A 146 1.30 -0.02 -11.75
CA VAL A 146 1.20 0.72 -10.49
C VAL A 146 1.87 2.09 -10.66
N PRO A 147 1.20 3.20 -10.35
CA PRO A 147 1.82 4.53 -10.38
C PRO A 147 3.02 4.57 -9.44
N ALA A 148 4.11 5.25 -9.85
CA ALA A 148 5.34 5.33 -9.04
C ALA A 148 5.09 5.76 -7.59
N ALA A 149 4.12 6.66 -7.37
CA ALA A 149 3.76 7.15 -6.04
C ALA A 149 3.10 6.10 -5.11
N LEU A 150 2.70 4.93 -5.65
CA LEU A 150 2.05 3.82 -4.94
C LEU A 150 2.80 2.50 -5.14
N LYS A 151 3.98 2.52 -5.76
CA LYS A 151 4.76 1.32 -5.99
C LYS A 151 5.39 0.89 -4.67
N ALA A 152 5.16 -0.37 -4.29
CA ALA A 152 5.75 -0.92 -3.07
C ALA A 152 7.27 -1.01 -3.18
N SER A 153 7.90 -0.95 -2.01
CA SER A 153 9.30 -1.32 -1.84
C SER A 153 9.46 -2.79 -2.20
N GLU A 154 10.56 -3.16 -2.84
CA GLU A 154 10.85 -4.57 -3.03
C GLU A 154 11.29 -5.14 -1.67
N PRO A 155 10.70 -6.24 -1.20
CA PRO A 155 11.17 -6.91 0.01
C PRO A 155 12.62 -7.35 -0.17
#